data_AF-A0A365ZLT4-F1
#
_entry.id   AF-A0A365ZLT4-F1
#
_cell.length_a   1.000
_cell.length_b   1.000
_cell.length_c   1.000
_cell.angle_alpha   90.00
_cell.angle_beta   90.00
_cell.angle_gamma   90.00
#
_symmetry.space_group_name_H-M   'P 1'
#
loop_
_entity.id
_entity.type
_entity.pdbx_description
1 polymer ?
#
loop_
_entity_poly.entity_id
_entity_poly.type
_entity_poly.pdbx_seq_one_letter_code
_entity_poly.pdbx_strand_id
1 'polypeptide(L)'
;MRVGGLLVTMVLAGSMLLPVPAAAQEPPHPPTDPGDLRVEAGIAPGSPVPDPRPGEAFADPVVADLQRAASQVQRELGQLSGQIQGAQQKVDQAASRLATARAQRERAEAALAAQQQEIDQFSRSVFTAMGRADEFRLLVTAASPEELLGGTSLLNRLRVEQDQRLVGALTRQREAVAAERAAEADERAAAESVAELERRSGDATNRADAVSAELRDPIDAANAAVVAQQRAQQQRNSETAASWRAYLGRLDAAGIEPPPAATLRDPALLPAGLRALPGKDGKPQAGVAQIGVNGQRLLVLPRETINAVSAAVEALGRPYVPREGGEGPVAYSCDGLVRSVFTKAGLALPPAAAEQFARGRPVPAADAQPGDLVFVGPARYGVQSVGIVLDERTMLVADARLAGVVVADRPAGESLLGVVRPALGQRSAGAVPQRADGELTWRCGGVELPPRRTGAAGADEAAGAWGGYPNGLIPGAAMCPIGVGSHVLRCDAAQSFQAMSRAYAATFGETLCLTDSYRTFSAQVDLYRRKPSLAAVPGTSNHGWGLAVDLCGGAESFGTPQYGWLAVNARAFGWVNPGWARQGGGREEPWHWEFVGTP
;
A
#
# COMPACT_ATOMS: atom_id res chain seq x y z
N MET A 1 18.92 -71.36 -39.44
CA MET A 1 19.73 -70.63 -40.45
C MET A 1 20.32 -69.41 -39.78
N ARG A 2 21.64 -69.21 -39.92
CA ARG A 2 22.46 -68.23 -39.18
C ARG A 2 22.01 -66.80 -39.44
N VAL A 3 21.79 -66.04 -38.37
CA VAL A 3 21.63 -64.58 -38.37
C VAL A 3 23.03 -63.97 -38.21
N GLY A 4 23.50 -63.26 -39.24
CA GLY A 4 24.74 -62.49 -39.22
C GLY A 4 24.45 -61.05 -38.81
N GLY A 5 25.05 -60.62 -37.70
CA GLY A 5 25.00 -59.24 -37.21
C GLY A 5 25.88 -58.31 -38.04
N LEU A 6 25.31 -57.19 -38.46
CA LEU A 6 26.04 -56.04 -38.99
C LEU A 6 26.40 -55.14 -37.80
N LEU A 7 27.70 -55.02 -37.50
CA LEU A 7 28.23 -53.95 -36.66
C LEU A 7 28.16 -52.63 -37.44
N VAL A 8 27.43 -51.65 -36.91
CA VAL A 8 27.56 -50.24 -37.29
C VAL A 8 28.28 -49.53 -36.16
N THR A 9 29.44 -48.98 -36.50
CA THR A 9 30.36 -48.26 -35.64
C THR A 9 29.74 -46.94 -35.16
N MET A 10 29.51 -46.81 -33.85
CA MET A 10 29.12 -45.55 -33.22
C MET A 10 30.36 -44.65 -33.07
N VAL A 11 30.38 -43.52 -33.79
CA VAL A 11 31.34 -42.44 -33.54
C VAL A 11 30.79 -41.59 -32.39
N LEU A 12 31.34 -41.79 -31.19
CA LEU A 12 31.14 -40.92 -30.04
C LEU A 12 31.97 -39.63 -30.24
N ALA A 13 31.31 -38.56 -30.67
CA ALA A 13 31.86 -37.21 -30.58
C ALA A 13 31.81 -36.78 -29.10
N GLY A 14 32.90 -37.02 -28.38
CA GLY A 14 33.11 -36.47 -27.04
C GLY A 14 33.38 -34.97 -27.13
N SER A 15 32.36 -34.15 -26.88
CA SER A 15 32.55 -32.72 -26.61
C SER A 15 33.23 -32.57 -25.25
N MET A 16 34.56 -32.45 -25.26
CA MET A 16 35.31 -31.96 -24.11
C MET A 16 34.84 -30.54 -23.80
N LEU A 17 34.06 -30.38 -22.74
CA LEU A 17 33.87 -29.11 -22.06
C LEU A 17 35.22 -28.71 -21.45
N LEU A 18 35.95 -27.86 -22.16
CA LEU A 18 37.08 -27.15 -21.59
C LEU A 18 36.55 -26.21 -20.49
N PRO A 19 37.10 -26.24 -19.27
CA PRO A 19 36.77 -25.25 -18.26
C PRO A 19 37.21 -23.88 -18.78
N VAL A 20 36.28 -22.94 -18.86
CA VAL A 20 36.58 -21.53 -19.06
C VAL A 20 37.52 -21.11 -17.92
N PRO A 21 38.71 -20.54 -18.18
CA PRO A 21 39.56 -20.06 -17.12
C PRO A 21 38.79 -18.94 -16.42
N ALA A 22 38.53 -19.12 -15.12
CA ALA A 22 38.13 -18.01 -14.27
C ALA A 22 39.15 -16.89 -14.50
N ALA A 23 38.68 -15.73 -14.96
CA ALA A 23 39.52 -14.54 -15.02
C ALA A 23 40.10 -14.34 -13.62
N ALA A 24 41.40 -14.60 -13.48
CA ALA A 24 42.11 -14.31 -12.25
C ALA A 24 41.95 -12.81 -12.01
N GLN A 25 41.21 -12.45 -10.96
CA GLN A 25 41.28 -11.11 -10.40
C GLN A 25 42.76 -10.83 -10.16
N GLU A 26 43.28 -9.78 -10.80
CA GLU A 26 44.60 -9.25 -10.46
C GLU A 26 44.65 -9.07 -8.93
N PRO A 27 45.73 -9.52 -8.27
CA PRO A 27 45.87 -9.29 -6.85
C PRO A 27 45.77 -7.78 -6.59
N PRO A 28 45.00 -7.33 -5.58
CA PRO A 28 44.84 -5.92 -5.31
C PRO A 28 46.22 -5.30 -5.12
N HIS A 29 46.51 -4.22 -5.87
CA HIS A 29 47.71 -3.44 -5.67
C HIS A 29 47.78 -3.03 -4.18
N PRO A 30 48.93 -3.22 -3.50
CA PRO A 30 49.08 -2.77 -2.13
C PRO A 30 48.90 -1.24 -2.08
N PRO A 31 48.18 -0.70 -1.08
CA PRO A 31 47.95 0.73 -0.97
C PRO A 31 49.28 1.49 -0.84
N THR A 32 49.44 2.56 -1.61
CA THR A 32 50.70 3.33 -1.72
C THR A 32 51.02 4.24 -0.52
N ASP A 33 50.24 4.22 0.56
CA ASP A 33 50.62 4.73 1.90
C ASP A 33 49.59 4.23 2.94
N PRO A 34 49.88 3.20 3.76
CA PRO A 34 48.88 2.51 4.59
C PRO A 34 48.68 3.13 5.99
N GLY A 35 48.68 4.47 6.09
CA GLY A 35 48.47 5.19 7.35
C GLY A 35 47.21 6.05 7.43
N ASP A 36 46.35 5.97 6.42
CA ASP A 36 45.21 6.87 6.28
C ASP A 36 43.87 6.12 6.45
N LEU A 37 43.12 6.46 7.51
CA LEU A 37 41.75 5.96 7.71
C LEU A 37 40.82 6.31 6.55
N ARG A 38 41.22 7.25 5.68
CA ARG A 38 40.52 7.58 4.43
C ARG A 38 40.38 6.41 3.47
N VAL A 39 41.23 5.38 3.56
CA VAL A 39 41.17 4.18 2.70
C VAL A 39 40.55 2.98 3.44
N GLU A 40 40.57 2.99 4.77
CA GLU A 40 40.38 1.78 5.55
C GLU A 40 38.99 1.62 6.17
N ALA A 41 38.07 2.60 6.11
CA ALA A 41 36.70 2.48 6.64
C ALA A 41 35.72 1.63 5.80
N GLY A 42 36.25 0.78 4.90
CA GLY A 42 35.53 -0.39 4.42
C GLY A 42 34.95 -0.33 3.01
N ILE A 43 35.51 0.42 2.06
CA ILE A 43 35.30 0.16 0.62
C ILE A 43 36.64 0.31 -0.13
N ALA A 44 37.15 -0.80 -0.67
CA ALA A 44 38.26 -0.77 -1.62
C ALA A 44 37.87 0.07 -2.86
N PRO A 45 38.80 0.82 -3.48
CA PRO A 45 38.51 1.53 -4.73
C PRO A 45 37.92 0.57 -5.77
N GLY A 46 36.68 0.79 -6.19
CA GLY A 46 36.03 0.03 -7.27
C GLY A 46 34.87 -0.90 -6.88
N SER A 47 34.47 -1.01 -5.60
CA SER A 47 33.24 -1.73 -5.28
C SER A 47 32.02 -1.01 -5.88
N PRO A 48 31.15 -1.73 -6.61
CA PRO A 48 29.97 -1.13 -7.22
C PRO A 48 29.05 -0.57 -6.12
N VAL A 49 28.72 0.71 -6.24
CA VAL A 49 27.72 1.37 -5.40
C VAL A 49 26.34 0.94 -5.91
N PRO A 50 25.49 0.29 -5.08
CA PRO A 50 24.10 0.05 -5.47
C PRO A 50 23.41 1.39 -5.70
N ASP A 51 22.66 1.54 -6.79
CA ASP A 51 21.91 2.78 -7.04
C ASP A 51 21.03 3.09 -5.82
N PRO A 52 21.24 4.23 -5.13
CA PRO A 52 20.50 4.60 -3.92
C PRO A 52 19.08 5.11 -4.23
N ARG A 53 18.63 4.98 -5.49
CA ARG A 53 17.29 5.33 -5.95
C ARG A 53 16.53 4.03 -6.26
N PRO A 54 15.95 3.35 -5.25
CA PRO A 54 15.02 2.24 -5.50
C PRO A 54 13.97 2.65 -6.55
N GLY A 55 13.52 3.91 -6.47
CA GLY A 55 12.48 4.48 -7.32
C GLY A 55 12.72 4.48 -8.83
N GLU A 56 13.95 4.40 -9.36
CA GLU A 56 14.13 4.38 -10.83
C GLU A 56 13.81 3.01 -11.44
N ALA A 57 14.09 1.91 -10.73
CA ALA A 57 13.61 0.58 -11.13
C ALA A 57 12.08 0.44 -10.97
N PHE A 58 11.47 1.25 -10.10
CA PHE A 58 10.03 1.28 -9.84
C PHE A 58 9.26 2.35 -10.62
N ALA A 59 9.97 3.25 -11.29
CA ALA A 59 9.42 4.22 -12.23
C ALA A 59 9.34 3.65 -13.65
N ASP A 60 9.44 2.32 -13.80
CA ASP A 60 9.19 1.66 -15.07
C ASP A 60 7.77 2.05 -15.55
N PRO A 61 7.66 2.77 -16.67
CA PRO A 61 6.38 3.24 -17.19
C PRO A 61 5.41 2.10 -17.45
N VAL A 62 5.92 0.92 -17.83
CA VAL A 62 5.14 -0.29 -18.13
C VAL A 62 4.53 -0.85 -16.85
N VAL A 63 5.30 -0.93 -15.75
CA VAL A 63 4.77 -1.39 -14.45
C VAL A 63 3.70 -0.41 -13.94
N ALA A 64 3.95 0.90 -14.10
CA ALA A 64 2.98 1.93 -13.71
C ALA A 64 1.70 1.88 -14.58
N ASP A 65 1.81 1.61 -15.88
CA ASP A 65 0.67 1.43 -16.79
C ASP A 65 -0.13 0.17 -16.45
N LEU A 66 0.54 -0.95 -16.19
CA LEU A 66 -0.11 -2.18 -15.77
C LEU A 66 -0.84 -2.03 -14.43
N GLN A 67 -0.29 -1.26 -13.49
CA GLN A 67 -0.97 -0.92 -12.24
C GLN A 67 -2.18 0.00 -12.44
N ARG A 68 -2.09 0.97 -13.36
CA ARG A 68 -3.26 1.78 -13.76
C ARG A 68 -4.35 0.90 -14.37
N ALA A 69 -3.97 -0.02 -15.25
CA ALA A 69 -4.88 -0.99 -15.88
C ALA A 69 -5.55 -1.90 -14.84
N ALA A 70 -4.77 -2.46 -13.90
CA ALA A 70 -5.28 -3.25 -12.78
C ALA A 70 -6.31 -2.47 -11.95
N SER A 71 -5.99 -1.21 -11.62
CA SER A 71 -6.88 -0.32 -10.87
C SER A 71 -8.17 0.00 -11.62
N GLN A 72 -8.09 0.15 -12.95
CA GLN A 72 -9.26 0.37 -13.80
C GLN A 72 -10.16 -0.86 -13.86
N VAL A 73 -9.57 -2.04 -14.05
CA VAL A 73 -10.32 -3.32 -14.06
C VAL A 73 -10.98 -3.57 -12.70
N GLN A 74 -10.31 -3.26 -11.60
CA GLN A 74 -10.89 -3.38 -10.25
C GLN A 74 -12.12 -2.47 -10.06
N ARG A 75 -12.05 -1.21 -10.51
CA ARG A 75 -13.21 -0.30 -10.48
C ARG A 75 -14.36 -0.81 -11.34
N GLU A 76 -14.05 -1.32 -12.52
CA GLU A 76 -15.04 -1.90 -13.43
C GLU A 76 -15.74 -3.11 -12.80
N LEU A 77 -15.00 -4.05 -12.21
CA LEU A 77 -15.56 -5.21 -11.51
C LEU A 77 -16.47 -4.80 -10.34
N GLY A 78 -16.08 -3.78 -9.56
CA GLY A 78 -16.91 -3.23 -8.50
C GLY A 78 -18.24 -2.66 -9.02
N GLN A 79 -18.19 -1.90 -10.13
CA GLN A 79 -19.39 -1.36 -10.78
C GLN A 79 -20.29 -2.46 -11.35
N LEU A 80 -19.70 -3.45 -12.03
CA LEU A 80 -20.43 -4.59 -12.60
C LEU A 80 -21.13 -5.41 -11.52
N SER A 81 -20.48 -5.64 -10.37
CA SER A 81 -21.09 -6.32 -9.23
C SER A 81 -22.36 -5.61 -8.75
N GLY A 82 -22.31 -4.27 -8.60
CA GLY A 82 -23.49 -3.49 -8.22
C GLY A 82 -24.60 -3.52 -9.29
N GLN A 83 -24.23 -3.51 -10.57
CA GLN A 83 -25.19 -3.62 -11.68
C GLN A 83 -25.87 -4.99 -11.72
N ILE A 84 -25.12 -6.08 -11.51
CA ILE A 84 -25.66 -7.46 -11.46
C ILE A 84 -26.67 -7.59 -10.32
N GLN A 85 -26.34 -7.10 -9.13
CA GLN A 85 -27.29 -7.11 -8.00
C GLN A 85 -28.57 -6.32 -8.30
N GLY A 86 -28.44 -5.12 -8.87
CA GLY A 86 -29.59 -4.33 -9.29
C GLY A 86 -30.42 -4.99 -10.40
N ALA A 87 -29.78 -5.72 -11.32
CA ALA A 87 -30.45 -6.48 -12.36
C ALA A 87 -31.17 -7.71 -11.79
N GLN A 88 -30.57 -8.42 -10.82
CA GLN A 88 -31.19 -9.55 -10.14
C GLN A 88 -32.45 -9.12 -9.38
N GLN A 89 -32.42 -7.96 -8.70
CA GLN A 89 -33.63 -7.40 -8.06
C GLN A 89 -34.74 -7.11 -9.08
N LYS A 90 -34.40 -6.68 -10.30
CA LYS A 90 -35.39 -6.47 -11.37
C LYS A 90 -35.97 -7.78 -11.87
N VAL A 91 -35.17 -8.85 -11.94
CA VAL A 91 -35.66 -10.21 -12.25
C VAL A 91 -36.67 -10.64 -11.21
N ASP A 92 -36.36 -10.49 -9.91
CA ASP A 92 -37.27 -10.87 -8.82
C ASP A 92 -38.59 -10.07 -8.88
N GLN A 93 -38.51 -8.77 -9.18
CA GLN A 93 -39.69 -7.91 -9.37
C GLN A 93 -40.50 -8.32 -10.60
N ALA A 94 -39.85 -8.66 -11.72
CA ALA A 94 -40.52 -9.11 -12.94
C ALA A 94 -41.20 -10.47 -12.72
N ALA A 95 -40.55 -11.41 -12.05
CA ALA A 95 -41.13 -12.71 -11.68
C ALA A 95 -42.38 -12.55 -10.79
N SER A 96 -42.34 -11.63 -9.82
CA SER A 96 -43.51 -11.31 -8.98
C SER A 96 -44.68 -10.72 -9.78
N ARG A 97 -44.40 -9.84 -10.74
CA ARG A 97 -45.42 -9.29 -11.67
C ARG A 97 -46.00 -10.37 -12.57
N LEU A 98 -45.18 -11.27 -13.09
CA LEU A 98 -45.63 -12.41 -13.90
C LEU A 98 -46.53 -13.35 -13.09
N ALA A 99 -46.17 -13.66 -11.85
CA ALA A 99 -47.03 -14.45 -10.96
C ALA A 99 -48.38 -13.78 -10.70
N THR A 100 -48.38 -12.46 -10.49
CA THR A 100 -49.62 -11.68 -10.33
C THR A 100 -50.47 -11.69 -11.59
N ALA A 101 -49.87 -11.51 -12.77
CA ALA A 101 -50.57 -11.51 -14.06
C ALA A 101 -51.16 -12.89 -14.37
N ARG A 102 -50.44 -13.99 -14.07
CA ARG A 102 -50.94 -15.37 -14.16
C ARG A 102 -52.17 -15.58 -13.29
N ALA A 103 -52.13 -15.15 -12.03
CA ALA A 103 -53.27 -15.25 -11.13
C ALA A 103 -54.47 -14.41 -11.60
N GLN A 104 -54.24 -13.25 -12.22
CA GLN A 104 -55.30 -12.44 -12.83
C GLN A 104 -55.91 -13.11 -14.05
N ARG A 105 -55.09 -13.73 -14.92
CA ARG A 105 -55.57 -14.52 -16.06
C ARG A 105 -56.48 -15.65 -15.58
N GLU A 106 -56.02 -16.44 -14.61
CA GLU A 106 -56.80 -17.57 -14.05
C GLU A 106 -58.14 -17.10 -13.47
N ARG A 107 -58.16 -15.98 -12.73
CA ARG A 107 -59.42 -15.39 -12.23
C ARG A 107 -60.33 -14.91 -13.34
N ALA A 108 -59.79 -14.31 -14.40
CA ALA A 108 -60.56 -13.85 -15.54
C ALA A 108 -61.15 -15.02 -16.34
N GLU A 109 -60.39 -16.11 -16.50
CA GLU A 109 -60.85 -17.36 -17.11
C GLU A 109 -61.96 -18.01 -16.28
N ALA A 110 -61.82 -18.08 -14.96
CA ALA A 110 -62.86 -18.59 -14.07
C ALA A 110 -64.15 -17.74 -14.12
N ALA A 111 -64.01 -16.41 -14.17
CA ALA A 111 -65.16 -15.51 -14.28
C ALA A 111 -65.87 -15.64 -15.64
N LEU A 112 -65.11 -15.81 -16.73
CA LEU A 112 -65.68 -16.08 -18.06
C LEU A 112 -66.43 -17.41 -18.08
N ALA A 113 -65.84 -18.47 -17.52
CA ALA A 113 -66.48 -19.77 -17.41
C ALA A 113 -67.77 -19.72 -16.58
N ALA A 114 -67.78 -18.98 -15.47
CA ALA A 114 -68.98 -18.76 -14.65
C ALA A 114 -70.09 -18.03 -15.43
N GLN A 115 -69.76 -16.98 -16.20
CA GLN A 115 -70.73 -16.28 -17.03
C GLN A 115 -71.28 -17.16 -18.17
N GLN A 116 -70.45 -18.01 -18.78
CA GLN A 116 -70.90 -19.00 -19.75
C GLN A 116 -71.87 -20.02 -19.12
N GLN A 117 -71.58 -20.50 -17.92
CA GLN A 117 -72.49 -21.38 -17.19
C GLN A 117 -73.83 -20.71 -16.83
N GLU A 118 -73.82 -19.44 -16.43
CA GLU A 118 -75.04 -18.65 -16.20
C GLU A 118 -75.88 -18.55 -17.47
N ILE A 119 -75.25 -18.25 -18.62
CA ILE A 119 -75.92 -18.18 -19.93
C ILE A 119 -76.46 -19.55 -20.36
N ASP A 120 -75.71 -20.62 -20.16
CA ASP A 120 -76.15 -21.99 -20.45
C ASP A 120 -77.34 -22.39 -19.57
N GLN A 121 -77.29 -22.05 -18.27
CA GLN A 121 -78.36 -22.34 -17.34
C GLN A 121 -79.61 -21.50 -17.65
N PHE A 122 -79.45 -20.23 -18.00
CA PHE A 122 -80.53 -19.36 -18.45
C PHE A 122 -81.13 -19.86 -19.78
N SER A 123 -80.29 -20.26 -20.74
CA SER A 123 -80.75 -20.82 -22.00
C SER A 123 -81.51 -22.13 -21.77
N ARG A 124 -80.97 -23.03 -20.93
CA ARG A 124 -81.67 -24.26 -20.52
C ARG A 124 -82.97 -23.93 -19.80
N SER A 125 -82.99 -22.99 -18.86
CA SER A 125 -84.21 -22.62 -18.13
C SER A 125 -85.24 -21.96 -19.04
N VAL A 126 -84.87 -21.13 -20.00
CA VAL A 126 -85.78 -20.59 -21.02
C VAL A 126 -86.29 -21.69 -21.97
N PHE A 127 -85.44 -22.62 -22.41
CA PHE A 127 -85.84 -23.77 -23.24
C PHE A 127 -86.73 -24.78 -22.51
N THR A 128 -86.51 -24.97 -21.21
CA THR A 128 -87.26 -25.92 -20.36
C THR A 128 -88.49 -25.30 -19.69
N ALA A 129 -88.45 -24.00 -19.38
CA ALA A 129 -89.54 -23.21 -18.81
C ALA A 129 -90.51 -22.69 -19.86
N MET A 130 -90.63 -23.39 -20.99
CA MET A 130 -91.86 -24.10 -21.39
C MET A 130 -91.74 -24.45 -22.88
N GLY A 131 -92.68 -25.23 -23.42
CA GLY A 131 -93.10 -24.96 -24.80
C GLY A 131 -93.42 -23.46 -24.93
N ARG A 132 -92.43 -22.69 -25.42
CA ARG A 132 -92.39 -21.27 -25.80
C ARG A 132 -92.76 -20.24 -24.71
N ALA A 133 -91.74 -19.62 -24.11
CA ALA A 133 -91.76 -18.21 -23.73
C ALA A 133 -91.23 -17.40 -24.93
N ASP A 134 -92.13 -17.10 -25.87
CA ASP A 134 -91.87 -16.26 -27.03
C ASP A 134 -92.42 -14.85 -26.72
N GLU A 135 -91.84 -13.79 -27.29
CA GLU A 135 -92.47 -12.46 -27.39
C GLU A 135 -93.94 -12.59 -27.78
N PHE A 136 -94.26 -13.57 -28.62
CA PHE A 136 -95.61 -13.93 -29.05
C PHE A 136 -96.55 -14.38 -27.91
N ARG A 137 -96.04 -15.04 -26.87
CA ARG A 137 -96.86 -15.50 -25.74
C ARG A 137 -97.06 -14.40 -24.70
N LEU A 138 -96.04 -13.57 -24.49
CA LEU A 138 -96.17 -12.30 -23.76
C LEU A 138 -97.23 -11.39 -24.41
N LEU A 139 -97.27 -11.37 -25.75
CA LEU A 139 -98.31 -10.71 -26.57
C LEU A 139 -99.74 -11.25 -26.34
N VAL A 140 -99.87 -12.53 -25.99
CA VAL A 140 -101.17 -13.24 -25.88
C VAL A 140 -101.65 -13.39 -24.43
N THR A 141 -100.76 -13.31 -23.43
CA THR A 141 -101.11 -13.45 -22.01
C THR A 141 -101.11 -12.15 -21.21
N ALA A 142 -100.59 -11.04 -21.76
CA ALA A 142 -100.65 -9.74 -21.10
C ALA A 142 -102.11 -9.25 -21.01
N ALA A 143 -102.56 -8.89 -19.81
CA ALA A 143 -103.92 -8.42 -19.56
C ALA A 143 -104.11 -6.94 -19.95
N SER A 144 -103.02 -6.19 -20.17
CA SER A 144 -103.06 -4.80 -20.66
C SER A 144 -101.86 -4.45 -21.56
N PRO A 145 -101.97 -3.38 -22.39
CA PRO A 145 -100.86 -2.86 -23.18
C PRO A 145 -99.64 -2.45 -22.35
N GLU A 146 -99.83 -1.97 -21.10
CA GLU A 146 -98.72 -1.62 -20.21
C GLU A 146 -97.93 -2.86 -19.75
N GLU A 147 -98.61 -3.99 -19.51
CA GLU A 147 -98.01 -5.24 -19.05
C GLU A 147 -97.15 -5.89 -20.15
N LEU A 148 -97.60 -5.80 -21.41
CA LEU A 148 -96.85 -6.24 -22.59
C LEU A 148 -95.55 -5.43 -22.79
N LEU A 149 -95.65 -4.10 -22.72
CA LEU A 149 -94.51 -3.20 -22.87
C LEU A 149 -93.54 -3.35 -21.69
N GLY A 150 -94.05 -3.61 -20.48
CA GLY A 150 -93.24 -3.89 -19.29
C GLY A 150 -92.43 -5.19 -19.42
N GLY A 151 -93.07 -6.28 -19.87
CA GLY A 151 -92.41 -7.58 -20.01
C GLY A 151 -91.38 -7.66 -21.14
N THR A 152 -91.65 -7.04 -22.29
CA THR A 152 -90.69 -6.92 -23.41
C THR A 152 -89.50 -6.02 -23.05
N SER A 153 -89.74 -4.91 -22.33
CA SER A 153 -88.69 -4.04 -21.79
C SER A 153 -87.80 -4.77 -20.77
N LEU A 154 -88.37 -5.62 -19.92
CA LEU A 154 -87.64 -6.42 -18.93
C LEU A 154 -86.74 -7.47 -19.60
N LEU A 155 -87.26 -8.23 -20.58
CA LEU A 155 -86.49 -9.23 -21.33
C LEU A 155 -85.33 -8.60 -22.11
N ASN A 156 -85.57 -7.46 -22.76
CA ASN A 156 -84.52 -6.72 -23.46
C ASN A 156 -83.45 -6.20 -22.50
N ARG A 157 -83.82 -5.69 -21.32
CA ARG A 157 -82.84 -5.29 -20.29
C ARG A 157 -82.00 -6.48 -19.81
N LEU A 158 -82.63 -7.61 -19.50
CA LEU A 158 -81.93 -8.82 -19.05
C LEU A 158 -80.91 -9.32 -20.09
N ARG A 159 -81.29 -9.30 -21.36
CA ARG A 159 -80.43 -9.73 -22.47
C ARG A 159 -79.25 -8.77 -22.67
N VAL A 160 -79.51 -7.46 -22.66
CA VAL A 160 -78.47 -6.42 -22.73
C VAL A 160 -77.51 -6.53 -21.54
N GLU A 161 -78.02 -6.80 -20.34
CA GLU A 161 -77.19 -6.94 -19.13
C GLU A 161 -76.32 -8.21 -19.17
N GLN A 162 -76.85 -9.34 -19.64
CA GLN A 162 -76.08 -10.58 -19.85
C GLN A 162 -74.99 -10.40 -20.91
N ASP A 163 -75.32 -9.79 -22.06
CA ASP A 163 -74.35 -9.51 -23.13
C ASP A 163 -73.23 -8.59 -22.63
N GLN A 164 -73.57 -7.53 -21.87
CA GLN A 164 -72.59 -6.63 -21.26
C GLN A 164 -71.67 -7.37 -20.27
N ARG A 165 -72.22 -8.27 -19.44
CA ARG A 165 -71.43 -9.06 -18.48
C ARG A 165 -70.48 -10.04 -19.18
N LEU A 166 -70.94 -10.73 -20.23
CA LEU A 166 -70.11 -11.65 -21.00
C LEU A 166 -69.01 -10.91 -21.78
N VAL A 167 -69.36 -9.84 -22.49
CA VAL A 167 -68.38 -9.01 -23.22
C VAL A 167 -67.36 -8.42 -22.24
N GLY A 168 -67.81 -7.94 -21.07
CA GLY A 168 -66.92 -7.47 -20.02
C GLY A 168 -65.96 -8.55 -19.50
N ALA A 169 -66.44 -9.79 -19.33
CA ALA A 169 -65.61 -10.92 -18.93
C ALA A 169 -64.58 -11.31 -20.01
N LEU A 170 -64.99 -11.34 -21.28
CA LEU A 170 -64.10 -11.58 -22.44
C LEU A 170 -63.02 -10.51 -22.56
N THR A 171 -63.37 -9.23 -22.38
CA THR A 171 -62.40 -8.13 -22.42
C THR A 171 -61.37 -8.27 -21.29
N ARG A 172 -61.82 -8.51 -20.04
CA ARG A 172 -60.91 -8.74 -18.91
C ARG A 172 -59.99 -9.94 -19.12
N GLN A 173 -60.50 -11.03 -19.71
CA GLN A 173 -59.66 -12.19 -20.05
C GLN A 173 -58.58 -11.82 -21.07
N ARG A 174 -58.94 -11.11 -22.15
CA ARG A 174 -57.99 -10.67 -23.18
C ARG A 174 -56.93 -9.74 -22.62
N GLU A 175 -57.33 -8.78 -21.79
CA GLU A 175 -56.44 -7.86 -21.08
C GLU A 175 -55.49 -8.62 -20.14
N ALA A 176 -55.99 -9.60 -19.39
CA ALA A 176 -55.18 -10.41 -18.49
C ALA A 176 -54.15 -11.30 -19.24
N VAL A 177 -54.54 -11.89 -20.38
CA VAL A 177 -53.62 -12.64 -21.25
C VAL A 177 -52.54 -11.72 -21.84
N ALA A 178 -52.92 -10.51 -22.27
CA ALA A 178 -51.96 -9.52 -22.76
C ALA A 178 -51.00 -9.07 -21.66
N ALA A 179 -51.51 -8.84 -20.44
CA ALA A 179 -50.71 -8.49 -19.27
C ALA A 179 -49.75 -9.60 -18.87
N GLU A 180 -50.16 -10.87 -18.91
CA GLU A 180 -49.27 -12.01 -18.67
C GLU A 180 -48.14 -12.07 -19.70
N ARG A 181 -48.46 -11.96 -21.00
CA ARG A 181 -47.44 -11.96 -22.06
C ARG A 181 -46.44 -10.81 -21.92
N ALA A 182 -46.92 -9.62 -21.55
CA ALA A 182 -46.05 -8.47 -21.28
C ALA A 182 -45.14 -8.73 -20.08
N ALA A 183 -45.67 -9.25 -18.97
CA ALA A 183 -44.88 -9.58 -17.79
C ALA A 183 -43.85 -10.70 -18.06
N GLU A 184 -44.17 -11.67 -18.91
CA GLU A 184 -43.25 -12.73 -19.32
C GLU A 184 -42.13 -12.19 -20.23
N ALA A 185 -42.43 -11.23 -21.10
CA ALA A 185 -41.42 -10.52 -21.88
C ALA A 185 -40.50 -9.67 -20.99
N ASP A 186 -41.05 -8.98 -19.99
CA ASP A 186 -40.30 -8.19 -19.02
C ASP A 186 -39.35 -9.07 -18.18
N GLU A 187 -39.81 -10.25 -17.74
CA GLU A 187 -38.97 -11.21 -17.00
C GLU A 187 -37.82 -11.72 -17.88
N ARG A 188 -38.11 -12.12 -19.13
CA ARG A 188 -37.08 -12.56 -20.08
C ARG A 188 -36.03 -11.47 -20.33
N ALA A 189 -36.47 -10.23 -20.58
CA ALA A 189 -35.56 -9.11 -20.79
C ALA A 189 -34.71 -8.80 -19.54
N ALA A 190 -35.27 -8.93 -18.34
CA ALA A 190 -34.53 -8.78 -17.10
C ALA A 190 -33.47 -9.89 -16.93
N ALA A 191 -33.81 -11.14 -17.24
CA ALA A 191 -32.88 -12.27 -17.18
C ALA A 191 -31.74 -12.16 -18.21
N GLU A 192 -32.04 -11.73 -19.44
CA GLU A 192 -31.04 -11.45 -20.47
C GLU A 192 -30.07 -10.35 -20.04
N SER A 193 -30.57 -9.32 -19.36
CA SER A 193 -29.71 -8.26 -18.81
C SER A 193 -28.75 -8.77 -17.74
N VAL A 194 -29.15 -9.74 -16.90
CA VAL A 194 -28.25 -10.37 -15.92
C VAL A 194 -27.16 -11.16 -16.64
N ALA A 195 -27.53 -12.02 -17.60
CA ALA A 195 -26.59 -12.84 -18.35
C ALA A 195 -25.53 -11.99 -19.10
N GLU A 196 -25.92 -10.86 -19.68
CA GLU A 196 -24.98 -9.95 -20.34
C GLU A 196 -24.02 -9.28 -19.34
N LEU A 197 -24.50 -8.88 -18.17
CA LEU A 197 -23.65 -8.31 -17.12
C LEU A 197 -22.68 -9.35 -16.55
N GLU A 198 -23.11 -10.59 -16.36
CA GLU A 198 -22.25 -11.70 -15.94
C GLU A 198 -21.16 -11.99 -16.98
N ARG A 199 -21.52 -11.98 -18.27
CA ARG A 199 -20.56 -12.14 -19.36
C ARG A 199 -19.50 -11.03 -19.35
N ARG A 200 -19.92 -9.77 -19.19
CA ARG A 200 -19.00 -8.62 -19.03
C ARG A 200 -18.12 -8.73 -17.79
N SER A 201 -18.67 -9.24 -16.69
CA SER A 201 -17.91 -9.52 -15.46
C SER A 201 -16.82 -10.56 -15.72
N GLY A 202 -17.16 -11.67 -16.41
CA GLY A 202 -16.18 -12.68 -16.83
C GLY A 202 -15.08 -12.12 -17.72
N ASP A 203 -15.43 -11.29 -18.71
CA ASP A 203 -14.46 -10.61 -19.57
C ASP A 203 -13.52 -9.69 -18.77
N ALA A 204 -14.05 -8.97 -17.78
CA ALA A 204 -13.27 -8.11 -16.89
C ALA A 204 -12.34 -8.92 -15.98
N THR A 205 -12.79 -10.06 -15.45
CA THR A 205 -11.96 -11.00 -14.68
C THR A 205 -10.81 -11.55 -15.54
N ASN A 206 -11.08 -11.97 -16.77
CA ASN A 206 -10.04 -12.46 -17.68
C ASN A 206 -8.97 -11.38 -17.97
N ARG A 207 -9.38 -10.11 -18.11
CA ARG A 207 -8.44 -8.98 -18.21
C ARG A 207 -7.63 -8.78 -16.93
N ALA A 208 -8.25 -8.93 -15.76
CA ALA A 208 -7.56 -8.85 -14.48
C ALA A 208 -6.47 -9.93 -14.36
N ASP A 209 -6.78 -11.15 -14.79
CA ASP A 209 -5.84 -12.27 -14.79
C ASP A 209 -4.66 -12.04 -15.73
N ALA A 210 -4.92 -11.49 -16.93
CA ALA A 210 -3.88 -11.13 -17.89
C ALA A 210 -2.94 -10.05 -17.33
N VAL A 211 -3.48 -8.96 -16.81
CA VAL A 211 -2.69 -7.88 -16.17
C VAL A 211 -1.89 -8.42 -14.98
N SER A 212 -2.51 -9.29 -14.17
CA SER A 212 -1.84 -9.91 -13.03
C SER A 212 -0.71 -10.86 -13.46
N ALA A 213 -0.84 -11.54 -14.60
CA ALA A 213 0.21 -12.39 -15.14
C ALA A 213 1.38 -11.55 -15.67
N GLU A 214 1.10 -10.47 -16.40
CA GLU A 214 2.11 -9.54 -16.93
C GLU A 214 2.87 -8.79 -15.82
N LEU A 215 2.22 -8.54 -14.68
CA LEU A 215 2.85 -7.90 -13.52
C LEU A 215 3.81 -8.80 -12.74
N ARG A 216 3.73 -10.14 -12.86
CA ARG A 216 4.55 -11.05 -12.04
C ARG A 216 6.03 -10.86 -12.25
N ASP A 217 6.51 -10.98 -13.49
CA ASP A 217 7.94 -10.99 -13.77
C ASP A 217 8.61 -9.64 -13.47
N PRO A 218 8.04 -8.47 -13.85
CA PRO A 218 8.60 -7.18 -13.48
C PRO A 218 8.66 -6.98 -11.96
N ILE A 219 7.66 -7.47 -11.24
CA ILE A 219 7.62 -7.36 -9.77
C ILE A 219 8.62 -8.31 -9.11
N ASP A 220 8.74 -9.54 -9.59
CA ASP A 220 9.74 -10.48 -9.10
C ASP A 220 11.16 -9.95 -9.34
N ALA A 221 11.40 -9.36 -10.51
CA ALA A 221 12.65 -8.68 -10.83
C ALA A 221 12.90 -7.49 -9.90
N ALA A 222 11.88 -6.66 -9.64
CA ALA A 222 12.02 -5.50 -8.78
C ALA A 222 12.21 -5.88 -7.29
N ASN A 223 11.53 -6.95 -6.83
CA ASN A 223 11.73 -7.52 -5.51
C ASN A 223 13.13 -8.13 -5.37
N ALA A 224 13.60 -8.87 -6.37
CA ALA A 224 14.97 -9.39 -6.41
C ALA A 224 16.00 -8.26 -6.39
N ALA A 225 15.77 -7.15 -7.10
CA ALA A 225 16.63 -5.98 -7.09
C ALA A 225 16.69 -5.31 -5.71
N VAL A 226 15.56 -5.15 -5.01
CA VAL A 226 15.54 -4.61 -3.63
C VAL A 226 16.24 -5.54 -2.65
N VAL A 227 16.02 -6.85 -2.75
CA VAL A 227 16.71 -7.83 -1.90
C VAL A 227 18.22 -7.78 -2.15
N ALA A 228 18.64 -7.69 -3.41
CA ALA A 228 20.05 -7.55 -3.77
C ALA A 228 20.64 -6.24 -3.22
N GLN A 229 19.92 -5.12 -3.36
CA GLN A 229 20.31 -3.82 -2.81
C GLN A 229 20.45 -3.86 -1.28
N GLN A 230 19.50 -4.48 -0.57
CA GLN A 230 19.55 -4.63 0.89
C GLN A 230 20.73 -5.49 1.34
N ARG A 231 21.00 -6.61 0.64
CA ARG A 231 22.16 -7.47 0.93
C ARG A 231 23.47 -6.70 0.71
N ALA A 232 23.58 -5.97 -0.39
CA ALA A 232 24.75 -5.12 -0.66
C ALA A 232 24.93 -4.04 0.41
N GLN A 233 23.84 -3.40 0.85
CA GLN A 233 23.88 -2.40 1.91
C GLN A 233 24.26 -3.00 3.27
N GLN A 234 23.76 -4.18 3.62
CA GLN A 234 24.14 -4.90 4.84
C GLN A 234 25.61 -5.30 4.82
N GLN A 235 26.10 -5.81 3.69
CA GLN A 235 27.50 -6.13 3.49
C GLN A 235 28.38 -4.89 3.70
N ARG A 236 28.05 -3.78 3.03
CA ARG A 236 28.73 -2.48 3.20
C ARG A 236 28.78 -2.05 4.67
N ASN A 237 27.64 -2.10 5.36
CA ASN A 237 27.57 -1.75 6.78
C ASN A 237 28.49 -2.66 7.64
N SER A 238 28.52 -3.97 7.37
CA SER A 238 29.33 -4.93 8.11
C SER A 238 30.84 -4.75 7.87
N GLU A 239 31.24 -4.44 6.64
CA GLU A 239 32.62 -4.18 6.25
C GLU A 239 33.14 -2.90 6.91
N THR A 240 32.35 -1.82 6.92
CA THR A 240 32.66 -0.59 7.66
C THR A 240 32.77 -0.84 9.16
N ALA A 241 31.86 -1.62 9.75
CA ALA A 241 31.92 -1.93 11.18
C ALA A 241 33.16 -2.77 11.54
N ALA A 242 33.57 -3.70 10.68
CA ALA A 242 34.80 -4.48 10.86
C ALA A 242 36.05 -3.59 10.73
N SER A 243 36.05 -2.72 9.74
CA SER A 243 37.10 -1.73 9.50
C SER A 243 37.32 -0.78 10.67
N TRP A 244 36.24 -0.24 11.22
CA TRP A 244 36.29 0.60 12.42
C TRP A 244 36.89 -0.13 13.62
N ARG A 245 36.49 -1.39 13.85
CA ARG A 245 37.07 -2.23 14.92
C ARG A 245 38.57 -2.50 14.72
N ALA A 246 39.00 -2.73 13.47
CA ALA A 246 40.42 -2.92 13.15
C ALA A 246 41.25 -1.66 13.45
N TYR A 247 40.72 -0.47 13.15
CA TYR A 247 41.34 0.79 13.55
C TYR A 247 41.51 0.92 15.06
N LEU A 248 40.45 0.67 15.84
CA LEU A 248 40.53 0.70 17.30
C LEU A 248 41.57 -0.29 17.84
N GLY A 249 41.65 -1.49 17.26
CA GLY A 249 42.67 -2.48 17.63
C GLY A 249 44.11 -2.03 17.35
N ARG A 250 44.34 -1.23 16.31
CA ARG A 250 45.69 -0.67 16.04
C ARG A 250 46.07 0.44 17.01
N LEU A 251 45.12 1.27 17.42
CA LEU A 251 45.37 2.26 18.49
C LEU A 251 45.78 1.56 19.78
N ASP A 252 45.03 0.51 20.16
CA ASP A 252 45.29 -0.30 21.36
C ASP A 252 46.65 -1.02 21.28
N ALA A 253 46.94 -1.68 20.16
CA ALA A 253 48.22 -2.36 19.93
C ALA A 253 49.42 -1.40 19.93
N ALA A 254 49.21 -0.14 19.56
CA ALA A 254 50.21 0.92 19.62
C ALA A 254 50.30 1.60 21.02
N GLY A 255 49.48 1.19 21.98
CA GLY A 255 49.42 1.79 23.32
C GLY A 255 48.92 3.24 23.32
N ILE A 256 48.15 3.63 22.30
CA ILE A 256 47.64 5.00 22.16
C ILE A 256 46.30 5.12 22.85
N GLU A 257 46.27 5.79 23.99
CA GLU A 257 45.02 6.25 24.59
C GLU A 257 44.55 7.55 23.90
N PRO A 258 43.36 7.57 23.28
CA PRO A 258 42.86 8.77 22.62
C PRO A 258 42.73 9.96 23.59
N PRO A 259 43.34 11.13 23.30
CA PRO A 259 43.24 12.29 24.17
C PRO A 259 41.84 12.93 24.11
N PRO A 260 41.43 13.70 25.13
CA PRO A 260 40.20 14.48 25.07
C PRO A 260 40.19 15.50 23.92
N ALA A 261 39.01 15.83 23.42
CA ALA A 261 38.83 16.79 22.33
C ALA A 261 39.50 18.13 22.63
N ALA A 262 39.43 18.62 23.87
CA ALA A 262 40.05 19.87 24.29
C ALA A 262 41.57 19.91 24.05
N THR A 263 42.25 18.77 24.21
CA THR A 263 43.70 18.63 24.05
C THR A 263 44.14 18.71 22.59
N LEU A 264 43.28 18.31 21.65
CA LEU A 264 43.59 18.34 20.21
C LEU A 264 43.12 19.63 19.52
N ARG A 265 42.43 20.55 20.22
CA ARG A 265 41.88 21.76 19.59
C ARG A 265 42.94 22.70 19.04
N ASP A 266 44.07 22.84 19.73
CA ASP A 266 45.17 23.68 19.29
C ASP A 266 46.28 22.80 18.69
N PRO A 267 46.49 22.82 17.36
CA PRO A 267 47.52 22.00 16.72
C PRO A 267 48.96 22.43 17.09
N ALA A 268 49.16 23.59 17.72
CA ALA A 268 50.46 24.02 18.22
C ALA A 268 50.81 23.43 19.61
N LEU A 269 49.82 22.90 20.35
CA LEU A 269 49.97 22.44 21.73
C LEU A 269 49.60 20.95 21.89
N LEU A 270 50.10 20.12 20.97
CA LEU A 270 49.82 18.69 20.99
C LEU A 270 50.66 17.94 22.05
N PRO A 271 50.10 16.87 22.67
CA PRO A 271 50.85 15.97 23.55
C PRO A 271 52.11 15.41 22.89
N ALA A 272 53.10 15.06 23.72
CA ALA A 272 54.36 14.48 23.26
C ALA A 272 54.11 13.23 22.38
N GLY A 273 54.81 13.15 21.25
CA GLY A 273 54.68 12.06 20.28
C GLY A 273 53.60 12.29 19.21
N LEU A 274 52.59 13.11 19.49
CA LEU A 274 51.59 13.51 18.50
C LEU A 274 52.11 14.64 17.61
N ARG A 275 51.67 14.63 16.36
CA ARG A 275 51.97 15.66 15.36
C ARG A 275 50.66 16.12 14.73
N ALA A 276 50.63 17.38 14.28
CA ALA A 276 49.46 17.88 13.59
C ALA A 276 49.27 17.16 12.25
N LEU A 277 48.02 16.90 11.89
CA LEU A 277 47.66 16.41 10.56
C LEU A 277 47.64 17.61 9.60
N PRO A 278 48.40 17.59 8.49
CA PRO A 278 48.31 18.65 7.49
C PRO A 278 46.96 18.59 6.77
N GLY A 279 46.34 19.76 6.56
CA GLY A 279 45.20 19.94 5.67
C GLY A 279 45.63 19.98 4.21
N LYS A 280 44.66 20.06 3.31
CA LYS A 280 44.87 20.12 1.87
C LYS A 280 45.65 21.37 1.45
N ASP A 281 45.53 22.46 2.21
CA ASP A 281 46.29 23.69 2.04
C ASP A 281 47.68 23.67 2.73
N GLY A 282 48.07 22.52 3.31
CA GLY A 282 49.31 22.33 4.03
C GLY A 282 49.31 22.84 5.47
N LYS A 283 48.23 23.50 5.93
CA LYS A 283 48.17 24.02 7.30
C LYS A 283 47.82 22.93 8.31
N PRO A 284 48.25 23.04 9.57
CA PRO A 284 47.85 22.12 10.64
C PRO A 284 46.32 22.11 10.85
N GLN A 285 45.71 20.94 10.86
CA GLN A 285 44.30 20.78 11.19
C GLN A 285 44.07 20.79 12.71
N ALA A 286 43.12 21.61 13.16
CA ALA A 286 42.68 21.61 14.55
C ALA A 286 41.73 20.44 14.85
N GLY A 287 41.78 19.90 16.07
CA GLY A 287 40.85 18.89 16.58
C GLY A 287 41.19 17.44 16.22
N VAL A 288 42.30 17.22 15.51
CA VAL A 288 42.81 15.90 15.10
C VAL A 288 44.34 15.91 15.13
N ALA A 289 44.96 14.74 15.31
CA ALA A 289 46.41 14.60 15.27
C ALA A 289 46.80 13.30 14.55
N GLN A 290 48.10 13.07 14.42
CA GLN A 290 48.66 11.84 13.88
C GLN A 290 49.91 11.44 14.68
N ILE A 291 50.26 10.16 14.64
CA ILE A 291 51.48 9.62 15.26
C ILE A 291 52.14 8.61 14.33
N GLY A 292 53.48 8.53 14.36
CA GLY A 292 54.23 7.50 13.63
C GLY A 292 54.48 6.28 14.50
N VAL A 293 54.00 5.11 14.10
CA VAL A 293 54.18 3.82 14.80
C VAL A 293 54.70 2.80 13.79
N ASN A 294 55.86 2.18 14.05
CA ASN A 294 56.46 1.16 13.17
C ASN A 294 56.59 1.58 11.69
N GLY A 295 56.90 2.86 11.45
CA GLY A 295 57.01 3.43 10.09
C GLY A 295 55.66 3.76 9.42
N GLN A 296 54.55 3.50 10.09
CA GLN A 296 53.19 3.83 9.63
C GLN A 296 52.68 5.08 10.35
N ARG A 297 51.92 5.92 9.65
CA ARG A 297 51.21 7.04 10.28
C ARG A 297 49.86 6.54 10.76
N LEU A 298 49.42 6.96 11.93
CA LEU A 298 48.11 6.61 12.46
C LEU A 298 47.38 7.88 12.84
N LEU A 299 46.14 8.02 12.36
CA LEU A 299 45.25 9.10 12.77
C LEU A 299 44.88 8.94 14.24
N VAL A 300 44.94 10.05 14.99
CA VAL A 300 44.54 10.12 16.39
C VAL A 300 43.37 11.08 16.49
N LEU A 301 42.19 10.51 16.72
CA LEU A 301 40.94 11.25 16.95
C LEU A 301 40.73 11.49 18.45
N PRO A 302 39.97 12.52 18.83
CA PRO A 302 39.52 12.68 20.20
C PRO A 302 38.77 11.47 20.74
N ARG A 303 38.92 11.18 22.04
CA ARG A 303 38.15 10.13 22.73
C ARG A 303 36.64 10.27 22.54
N GLU A 304 36.12 11.49 22.66
CA GLU A 304 34.71 11.78 22.47
C GLU A 304 34.26 11.48 21.04
N THR A 305 35.10 11.79 20.04
CA THR A 305 34.83 11.47 18.64
C THR A 305 34.81 9.95 18.41
N ILE A 306 35.79 9.22 18.97
CA ILE A 306 35.85 7.75 18.88
C ILE A 306 34.61 7.10 19.50
N ASN A 307 34.18 7.59 20.66
CA ASN A 307 32.98 7.07 21.34
C ASN A 307 31.71 7.35 20.52
N ALA A 308 31.59 8.55 19.94
CA ALA A 308 30.44 8.91 19.10
C ALA A 308 30.38 8.07 17.81
N VAL A 309 31.50 7.90 17.10
CA VAL A 309 31.55 7.08 15.89
C VAL A 309 31.32 5.60 16.20
N SER A 310 31.87 5.08 17.29
CA SER A 310 31.62 3.70 17.74
C SER A 310 30.13 3.47 18.02
N ALA A 311 29.48 4.37 18.76
CA ALA A 311 28.05 4.28 19.02
C ALA A 311 27.19 4.41 17.74
N ALA A 312 27.64 5.19 16.77
CA ALA A 312 26.97 5.29 15.46
C ALA A 312 27.14 4.00 14.64
N VAL A 313 28.32 3.40 14.64
CA VAL A 313 28.60 2.10 13.98
C VAL A 313 27.75 0.99 14.60
N GLU A 314 27.57 0.97 15.92
CA GLU A 314 26.66 0.05 16.61
C GLU A 314 25.18 0.25 16.24
N ALA A 315 24.81 1.45 15.78
CA ALA A 315 23.48 1.76 15.30
C ALA A 315 23.24 1.34 13.84
N LEU A 316 24.25 0.87 13.09
CA LEU A 316 24.07 0.42 11.71
C LEU A 316 23.01 -0.68 11.62
N GLY A 317 22.12 -0.55 10.63
CA GLY A 317 20.98 -1.45 10.42
C GLY A 317 19.76 -1.16 11.30
N ARG A 318 19.84 -0.21 12.23
CA ARG A 318 18.65 0.23 13.00
C ARG A 318 17.67 0.99 12.09
N PRO A 319 16.35 0.84 12.28
CA PRO A 319 15.35 1.52 11.46
C PRO A 319 15.46 3.05 11.48
N TYR A 320 15.03 3.67 10.37
CA TYR A 320 14.83 5.11 10.30
C TYR A 320 13.43 5.49 10.83
N VAL A 321 13.32 6.60 11.56
CA VAL A 321 12.03 7.21 11.91
C VAL A 321 12.06 8.74 11.75
N PRO A 322 10.96 9.36 11.29
CA PRO A 322 10.87 10.81 11.17
C PRO A 322 10.57 11.48 12.51
N ARG A 323 11.17 12.65 12.73
CA ARG A 323 10.85 13.63 13.80
C ARG A 323 11.00 13.09 15.23
N GLU A 324 9.93 12.57 15.82
CA GLU A 324 9.82 12.24 17.24
C GLU A 324 10.19 10.77 17.47
N GLY A 325 10.99 10.51 18.51
CA GLY A 325 11.51 9.17 18.79
C GLY A 325 12.76 8.77 17.99
N GLY A 326 13.31 9.68 17.15
CA GLY A 326 14.50 9.45 16.33
C GLY A 326 15.86 9.59 17.03
N GLU A 327 15.90 9.66 18.36
CA GLU A 327 17.15 9.73 19.15
C GLU A 327 17.67 8.35 19.58
N GLY A 328 16.99 7.27 19.20
CA GLY A 328 17.36 5.90 19.54
C GLY A 328 16.86 5.44 20.92
N PRO A 329 17.29 4.23 21.36
CA PRO A 329 18.26 3.35 20.70
C PRO A 329 17.63 2.41 19.65
N VAL A 330 16.31 2.38 19.55
CA VAL A 330 15.60 1.40 18.69
C VAL A 330 15.48 1.84 17.24
N ALA A 331 15.39 3.14 16.97
CA ALA A 331 15.30 3.73 15.64
C ALA A 331 15.81 5.18 15.66
N TYR A 332 16.17 5.72 14.49
CA TYR A 332 16.87 7.01 14.41
C TYR A 332 16.37 7.93 13.28
N SER A 333 16.36 9.24 13.53
CA SER A 333 16.36 10.28 12.48
C SER A 333 17.80 10.70 12.18
N CYS A 334 18.06 11.38 11.06
CA CYS A 334 19.41 11.86 10.72
C CYS A 334 19.98 12.81 11.80
N ASP A 335 19.22 13.83 12.19
CA ASP A 335 19.58 14.75 13.28
C ASP A 335 19.63 14.08 14.66
N GLY A 336 18.70 13.16 14.93
CA GLY A 336 18.58 12.47 16.22
C GLY A 336 19.68 11.44 16.45
N LEU A 337 20.13 10.73 15.41
CA LEU A 337 21.31 9.86 15.45
C LEU A 337 22.54 10.65 15.89
N VAL A 338 22.85 11.69 15.13
CA VAL A 338 24.02 12.54 15.36
C VAL A 338 23.95 13.18 16.75
N ARG A 339 22.81 13.76 17.14
CA ARG A 339 22.64 14.33 18.47
C ARG A 339 22.89 13.29 19.57
N SER A 340 22.27 12.11 19.46
CA SER A 340 22.31 11.05 20.46
C SER A 340 23.74 10.56 20.69
N VAL A 341 24.45 10.20 19.63
CA VAL A 341 25.80 9.60 19.74
C VAL A 341 26.85 10.60 20.23
N PHE A 342 26.80 11.85 19.76
CA PHE A 342 27.75 12.88 20.20
C PHE A 342 27.46 13.38 21.61
N THR A 343 26.18 13.57 21.98
CA THR A 343 25.83 14.01 23.34
C THR A 343 26.22 12.97 24.39
N LYS A 344 25.98 11.68 24.10
CA LYS A 344 26.44 10.57 24.97
C LYS A 344 27.96 10.51 25.10
N ALA A 345 28.68 10.91 24.05
CA ALA A 345 30.13 10.98 24.07
C ALA A 345 30.71 12.25 24.70
N GLY A 346 29.88 13.18 25.18
CA GLY A 346 30.33 14.42 25.84
C GLY A 346 30.43 15.64 24.92
N LEU A 347 30.00 15.55 23.66
CA LEU A 347 29.96 16.64 22.70
C LEU A 347 28.50 17.06 22.44
N ALA A 348 28.02 18.05 23.20
CA ALA A 348 26.64 18.51 23.09
C ALA A 348 26.33 19.09 21.69
N LEU A 349 25.24 18.62 21.09
CA LEU A 349 24.74 19.10 19.79
C LEU A 349 23.28 19.61 19.89
N PRO A 350 22.91 20.65 19.11
CA PRO A 350 21.53 21.11 19.00
C PRO A 350 20.56 20.02 18.49
N PRO A 351 19.25 20.14 18.77
CA PRO A 351 18.24 19.16 18.37
C PRO A 351 18.07 18.99 16.86
N ALA A 352 18.14 20.08 16.09
CA ALA A 352 17.82 20.07 14.66
C ALA A 352 19.08 20.14 13.78
N ALA A 353 19.09 19.44 12.64
CA ALA A 353 20.20 19.46 11.68
C ALA A 353 20.59 20.89 11.23
N ALA A 354 19.59 21.75 10.98
CA ALA A 354 19.83 23.15 10.65
C ALA A 354 20.57 23.91 11.76
N GLU A 355 20.22 23.68 13.02
CA GLU A 355 20.90 24.30 14.16
C GLU A 355 22.29 23.72 14.40
N GLN A 356 22.46 22.41 14.20
CA GLN A 356 23.76 21.73 14.23
C GLN A 356 24.71 22.35 13.19
N PHE A 357 24.22 22.62 11.98
CA PHE A 357 24.98 23.33 10.94
C PHE A 357 25.28 24.78 11.33
N ALA A 358 24.27 25.50 11.83
CA ALA A 358 24.41 26.90 12.23
C ALA A 358 25.48 27.11 13.31
N ARG A 359 25.56 26.20 14.29
CA ARG A 359 26.43 26.31 15.46
C ARG A 359 27.70 25.47 15.37
N GLY A 360 27.82 24.58 14.39
CA GLY A 360 29.02 23.77 14.18
C GLY A 360 30.19 24.60 13.64
N ARG A 361 31.43 24.29 14.07
CA ARG A 361 32.63 24.93 13.53
C ARG A 361 33.00 24.31 12.18
N PRO A 362 33.02 25.09 11.09
CA PRO A 362 33.24 24.56 9.76
C PRO A 362 34.68 24.09 9.56
N VAL A 363 34.84 23.06 8.73
CA VAL A 363 36.13 22.58 8.22
C VAL A 363 36.04 22.44 6.69
N PRO A 364 37.15 22.63 5.95
CA PRO A 364 37.15 22.38 4.51
C PRO A 364 36.71 20.94 4.21
N ALA A 365 35.86 20.74 3.20
CA ALA A 365 35.33 19.41 2.88
C ALA A 365 36.41 18.39 2.52
N ALA A 366 37.53 18.86 1.94
CA ALA A 366 38.71 18.05 1.63
C ALA A 366 39.53 17.65 2.87
N ASP A 367 39.31 18.33 4.00
CA ASP A 367 39.96 18.07 5.29
C ASP A 367 39.06 17.31 6.27
N ALA A 368 37.86 16.92 5.82
CA ALA A 368 36.92 16.14 6.62
C ALA A 368 37.57 14.85 7.12
N GLN A 369 37.46 14.59 8.42
CA GLN A 369 37.99 13.43 9.11
C GLN A 369 36.86 12.58 9.71
N PRO A 370 37.11 11.31 10.06
CA PRO A 370 36.10 10.48 10.68
C PRO A 370 35.54 11.13 11.96
N GLY A 371 34.21 11.21 12.04
CA GLY A 371 33.50 11.89 13.13
C GLY A 371 33.20 13.38 12.91
N ASP A 372 33.61 13.96 11.77
CA ASP A 372 33.04 15.24 11.32
C ASP A 372 31.60 15.05 10.85
N LEU A 373 30.77 16.09 10.87
CA LEU A 373 29.39 16.04 10.36
C LEU A 373 29.31 16.69 8.99
N VAL A 374 28.71 15.99 8.05
CA VAL A 374 28.44 16.48 6.70
C VAL A 374 26.96 16.81 6.54
N PHE A 375 26.66 18.00 6.04
CA PHE A 375 25.30 18.49 5.83
C PHE A 375 24.94 18.46 4.35
N VAL A 376 23.78 17.88 4.06
CA VAL A 376 23.31 17.56 2.70
C VAL A 376 22.24 18.56 2.26
N GLY A 377 22.36 19.04 1.03
CA GLY A 377 21.47 19.99 0.35
C GLY A 377 21.02 19.47 -1.03
N PRO A 378 20.49 20.34 -1.91
CA PRO A 378 21.06 21.65 -2.23
C PRO A 378 20.52 22.85 -1.41
N ALA A 379 21.31 23.94 -1.38
CA ALA A 379 21.06 25.12 -0.56
C ALA A 379 19.67 25.75 -0.78
N ARG A 380 19.13 25.66 -2.00
CA ARG A 380 17.78 26.15 -2.35
C ARG A 380 16.67 25.53 -1.50
N TYR A 381 16.87 24.31 -0.99
CA TYR A 381 15.90 23.59 -0.16
C TYR A 381 16.30 23.55 1.33
N GLY A 382 17.35 24.27 1.72
CA GLY A 382 17.90 24.22 3.07
C GLY A 382 18.64 22.91 3.40
N VAL A 383 18.90 22.70 4.69
CA VAL A 383 19.54 21.50 5.21
C VAL A 383 18.55 20.33 5.17
N GLN A 384 18.83 19.34 4.33
CA GLN A 384 17.96 18.19 4.13
C GLN A 384 18.38 16.99 4.97
N SER A 385 19.66 16.79 5.19
CA SER A 385 20.16 15.65 5.96
C SER A 385 21.49 15.99 6.64
N VAL A 386 21.86 15.19 7.62
CA VAL A 386 23.16 15.22 8.29
C VAL A 386 23.68 13.80 8.47
N GLY A 387 24.97 13.59 8.18
CA GLY A 387 25.66 12.33 8.37
C GLY A 387 27.00 12.51 9.07
N ILE A 388 27.57 11.42 9.56
CA ILE A 388 28.88 11.36 10.22
C ILE A 388 29.90 10.88 9.19
N VAL A 389 30.91 11.67 8.90
CA VAL A 389 32.01 11.30 8.01
C VAL A 389 32.70 10.05 8.55
N LEU A 390 32.92 9.07 7.68
CA LEU A 390 33.69 7.87 7.98
C LEU A 390 35.03 7.90 7.24
N ASP A 391 35.05 8.42 6.01
CA ASP A 391 36.24 8.56 5.17
C ASP A 391 36.06 9.64 4.07
N GLU A 392 36.92 9.67 3.05
CA GLU A 392 36.83 10.63 1.93
C GLU A 392 35.55 10.50 1.10
N ARG A 393 34.99 9.30 1.03
CA ARG A 393 33.87 8.93 0.15
C ARG A 393 32.61 8.57 0.91
N THR A 394 32.69 8.14 2.16
CA THR A 394 31.56 7.55 2.88
C THR A 394 31.20 8.31 4.16
N MET A 395 29.91 8.22 4.49
CA MET A 395 29.33 8.75 5.71
C MET A 395 28.35 7.74 6.31
N LEU A 396 28.17 7.79 7.61
CA LEU A 396 27.14 7.08 8.34
C LEU A 396 25.94 8.01 8.55
N VAL A 397 24.76 7.60 8.11
CA VAL A 397 23.55 8.44 8.11
C VAL A 397 22.32 7.61 8.42
N ALA A 398 21.33 8.20 9.10
CA ALA A 398 19.97 7.65 9.10
C ALA A 398 19.21 8.22 7.89
N ASP A 399 18.95 7.38 6.89
CA ASP A 399 18.40 7.80 5.59
C ASP A 399 16.98 7.23 5.39
N ALA A 400 16.04 8.12 5.10
CA ALA A 400 14.64 7.77 4.86
C ALA A 400 14.45 6.93 3.59
N ARG A 401 15.29 7.10 2.57
CA ARG A 401 15.23 6.36 1.29
C ARG A 401 15.64 4.90 1.49
N LEU A 402 16.63 4.69 2.35
CA LEU A 402 17.19 3.38 2.69
C LEU A 402 16.57 2.79 3.97
N ALA A 403 15.60 3.50 4.55
CA ALA A 403 14.81 3.09 5.72
C ALA A 403 15.64 2.66 6.95
N GLY A 404 16.84 3.23 7.14
CA GLY A 404 17.70 2.81 8.22
C GLY A 404 18.95 3.67 8.42
N VAL A 405 19.67 3.35 9.49
CA VAL A 405 21.04 3.80 9.72
C VAL A 405 21.97 2.98 8.84
N VAL A 406 22.64 3.63 7.91
CA VAL A 406 23.39 3.01 6.83
C VAL A 406 24.69 3.75 6.54
N VAL A 407 25.62 3.05 5.90
CA VAL A 407 26.76 3.68 5.25
C VAL A 407 26.34 4.13 3.86
N ALA A 408 26.45 5.43 3.59
CA ALA A 408 26.11 6.06 2.33
C ALA A 408 27.32 6.83 1.78
N ASP A 409 27.25 7.23 0.51
CA ASP A 409 28.28 8.09 -0.07
C ASP A 409 28.13 9.52 0.43
N ARG A 410 29.26 10.20 0.58
CA ARG A 410 29.30 11.61 0.90
C ARG A 410 28.77 12.42 -0.30
N PRO A 411 27.96 13.45 -0.05
CA PRO A 411 27.54 14.33 -1.13
C PRO A 411 28.74 15.12 -1.68
N ALA A 412 28.65 15.48 -2.96
CA ALA A 412 29.59 16.35 -3.65
C ALA A 412 28.84 17.44 -4.42
N GLY A 413 29.57 18.44 -4.91
CA GLY A 413 29.00 19.54 -5.69
C GLY A 413 27.89 20.28 -4.93
N GLU A 414 26.79 20.58 -5.60
CA GLU A 414 25.68 21.36 -5.05
C GLU A 414 24.93 20.66 -3.91
N SER A 415 25.06 19.34 -3.77
CA SER A 415 24.44 18.57 -2.69
C SER A 415 25.21 18.64 -1.37
N LEU A 416 26.43 19.17 -1.37
CA LEU A 416 27.23 19.36 -0.16
C LEU A 416 27.09 20.80 0.36
N LEU A 417 26.40 20.98 1.49
CA LEU A 417 26.24 22.30 2.11
C LEU A 417 27.46 22.72 2.94
N GLY A 418 28.10 21.74 3.58
CA GLY A 418 29.31 21.98 4.36
C GLY A 418 29.61 20.83 5.32
N VAL A 419 30.78 20.94 5.94
CA VAL A 419 31.27 20.00 6.94
C VAL A 419 31.61 20.76 8.21
N VAL A 420 31.26 20.21 9.37
CA VAL A 420 31.62 20.79 10.68
C VAL A 420 32.31 19.74 11.55
N ARG A 421 33.19 20.19 12.45
CA ARG A 421 33.92 19.33 13.39
C ARG A 421 33.44 19.54 14.83
N PRO A 422 32.63 18.63 15.40
CA PRO A 422 32.11 18.76 16.76
C PRO A 422 33.19 18.89 17.84
N ALA A 423 34.35 18.25 17.67
CA ALA A 423 35.46 18.31 18.62
C ALA A 423 36.02 19.73 18.88
N LEU A 424 35.83 20.65 17.92
CA LEU A 424 36.24 22.04 18.06
C LEU A 424 35.29 22.87 18.94
N GLY A 425 34.15 22.30 19.35
CA GLY A 425 33.10 22.98 20.09
C GLY A 425 32.17 23.81 19.19
N GLN A 426 31.18 24.46 19.80
CA GLN A 426 30.19 25.27 19.10
C GLN A 426 30.68 26.70 18.86
N ARG A 427 30.15 27.34 17.82
CA ARG A 427 30.27 28.78 17.53
C ARG A 427 28.93 29.47 17.71
N SER A 428 28.92 30.81 17.61
CA SER A 428 27.68 31.56 17.42
C SER A 428 26.97 31.10 16.14
N ALA A 429 25.63 31.08 16.19
CA ALA A 429 24.81 30.61 15.09
C ALA A 429 25.06 31.47 13.83
N GLY A 430 25.44 30.82 12.74
CA GLY A 430 25.54 31.45 11.42
C GLY A 430 24.26 31.31 10.61
N ALA A 431 24.26 31.91 9.42
CA ALA A 431 23.20 31.75 8.45
C ALA A 431 23.08 30.29 7.99
N VAL A 432 21.84 29.82 7.88
CA VAL A 432 21.48 28.50 7.33
C VAL A 432 20.62 28.74 6.10
N PRO A 433 20.90 28.10 4.95
CA PRO A 433 20.02 28.20 3.79
C PRO A 433 18.59 27.80 4.14
N GLN A 434 17.62 28.57 3.67
CA GLN A 434 16.20 28.34 3.88
C GLN A 434 15.55 28.04 2.54
N ARG A 435 14.56 27.14 2.56
CA ARG A 435 13.69 26.90 1.41
C ARG A 435 12.80 28.11 1.12
N ALA A 436 12.30 28.21 -0.12
CA ALA A 436 11.23 29.14 -0.44
C ALA A 436 9.86 28.63 0.06
N ASP A 437 8.93 29.56 0.27
CA ASP A 437 7.56 29.23 0.68
C ASP A 437 6.84 28.40 -0.41
N GLY A 438 6.15 27.32 0.01
CA GLY A 438 5.41 26.43 -0.89
C GLY A 438 6.22 25.32 -1.56
N GLU A 439 7.54 25.29 -1.40
CA GLU A 439 8.38 24.18 -1.88
C GLU A 439 8.30 22.94 -0.96
N LEU A 440 8.50 21.76 -1.56
CA LEU A 440 8.53 20.48 -0.85
C LEU A 440 9.57 20.50 0.28
N THR A 441 9.17 20.02 1.46
CA THR A 441 10.10 19.85 2.57
C THR A 441 10.91 18.58 2.35
N TRP A 442 12.23 18.66 2.50
CA TRP A 442 13.11 17.49 2.44
C TRP A 442 13.72 17.25 3.81
N ARG A 443 13.66 16.01 4.29
CA ARG A 443 14.27 15.63 5.56
C ARG A 443 14.82 14.21 5.55
N CYS A 444 16.05 14.09 6.03
CA CYS A 444 16.86 12.87 6.11
C CYS A 444 16.88 12.07 4.80
N GLY A 445 16.96 12.76 3.65
CA GLY A 445 16.98 12.15 2.32
C GLY A 445 15.60 11.87 1.70
N GLY A 446 14.50 12.05 2.43
CA GLY A 446 13.14 11.86 1.93
C GLY A 446 12.36 13.17 1.73
N VAL A 447 11.30 13.14 0.91
CA VAL A 447 10.30 14.22 0.84
C VAL A 447 9.33 14.06 2.00
N GLU A 448 9.19 15.10 2.78
CA GLU A 448 8.17 15.24 3.81
C GLU A 448 6.94 15.88 3.19
N LEU A 449 5.93 15.04 2.91
CA LEU A 449 4.68 15.47 2.31
C LEU A 449 3.86 16.30 3.31
N PRO A 450 3.23 17.41 2.87
CA PRO A 450 2.33 18.16 3.74
C PRO A 450 1.10 17.30 4.11
N PRO A 451 0.55 17.47 5.33
CA PRO A 451 -0.73 16.87 5.69
C PRO A 451 -1.82 17.37 4.71
N ARG A 452 -2.60 16.46 4.12
CA ARG A 452 -3.68 16.82 3.18
C ARG A 452 -4.77 17.59 3.93
N ARG A 453 -5.22 18.72 3.36
CA ARG A 453 -6.43 19.42 3.83
C ARG A 453 -7.65 18.63 3.37
N THR A 454 -8.42 18.11 4.32
CA THR A 454 -9.72 17.47 4.10
C THR A 454 -10.75 18.54 3.73
N GLY A 455 -10.99 18.75 2.44
CA GLY A 455 -11.85 19.85 2.01
C GLY A 455 -12.19 19.89 0.53
N ALA A 456 -12.66 18.78 -0.05
CA ALA A 456 -13.52 18.80 -1.23
C ALA A 456 -14.26 17.46 -1.31
N ALA A 457 -15.58 17.53 -1.51
CA ALA A 457 -16.43 16.36 -1.68
C ALA A 457 -15.98 15.52 -2.89
N GLY A 458 -15.47 14.32 -2.63
CA GLY A 458 -15.07 13.36 -3.66
C GLY A 458 -14.08 12.32 -3.13
N ALA A 459 -14.62 11.13 -2.82
CA ALA A 459 -13.95 9.86 -2.54
C ALA A 459 -13.01 9.78 -1.32
N ASP A 460 -13.37 8.86 -0.41
CA ASP A 460 -12.57 8.28 0.66
C ASP A 460 -11.35 7.50 0.09
N GLU A 461 -10.43 8.16 -0.62
CA GLU A 461 -9.16 7.55 -1.02
C GLU A 461 -8.17 7.60 0.14
N ALA A 462 -7.89 6.45 0.74
CA ALA A 462 -6.70 6.23 1.56
C ALA A 462 -5.47 6.81 0.87
N ALA A 463 -4.52 7.36 1.63
CA ALA A 463 -3.34 8.03 1.10
C ALA A 463 -2.40 7.04 0.37
N GLY A 464 -2.73 6.70 -0.88
CA GLY A 464 -1.99 5.77 -1.73
C GLY A 464 -0.61 6.30 -2.14
N ALA A 465 0.29 5.35 -2.40
CA ALA A 465 1.71 5.48 -2.77
C ALA A 465 2.59 6.30 -1.81
N TRP A 466 3.60 5.66 -1.21
CA TRP A 466 4.57 6.35 -0.37
C TRP A 466 5.97 5.75 -0.52
N GLY A 467 6.99 6.60 -0.36
CA GLY A 467 8.39 6.18 -0.41
C GLY A 467 8.90 5.72 -1.79
N GLY A 468 8.13 5.91 -2.87
CA GLY A 468 8.51 5.46 -4.22
C GLY A 468 8.43 3.95 -4.43
N TYR A 469 7.84 3.21 -3.49
CA TYR A 469 7.64 1.77 -3.58
C TYR A 469 6.32 1.44 -4.26
N PRO A 470 6.24 0.36 -5.06
CA PRO A 470 4.97 -0.17 -5.53
C PRO A 470 4.14 -0.80 -4.43
N ASN A 471 2.84 -0.91 -4.66
CA ASN A 471 1.91 -1.59 -3.77
C ASN A 471 2.35 -3.05 -3.52
N GLY A 472 2.50 -3.43 -2.25
CA GLY A 472 2.93 -4.76 -1.84
C GLY A 472 4.44 -5.00 -1.94
N LEU A 473 5.24 -3.98 -2.31
CA LEU A 473 6.71 -4.05 -2.41
C LEU A 473 7.42 -3.04 -1.51
N ILE A 474 6.74 -2.62 -0.44
CA ILE A 474 7.32 -1.81 0.62
C ILE A 474 8.23 -2.71 1.49
N PRO A 475 9.50 -2.36 1.69
CA PRO A 475 10.39 -3.08 2.59
C PRO A 475 9.86 -3.12 4.02
N GLY A 476 10.01 -4.26 4.69
CA GLY A 476 9.74 -4.40 6.13
C GLY A 476 10.42 -3.32 6.99
N ALA A 477 11.65 -2.94 6.63
CA ALA A 477 12.42 -1.88 7.30
C ALA A 477 11.82 -0.48 7.16
N ALA A 478 11.04 -0.23 6.11
CA ALA A 478 10.33 1.04 5.94
C ALA A 478 9.06 1.10 6.81
N MET A 479 8.54 -0.05 7.23
CA MET A 479 7.31 -0.13 7.99
C MET A 479 7.55 -0.20 9.49
N CYS A 480 6.55 0.25 10.25
CA CYS A 480 6.61 0.24 11.69
C CYS A 480 5.81 -0.94 12.28
N PRO A 481 6.36 -1.63 13.29
CA PRO A 481 5.62 -2.64 14.03
C PRO A 481 4.49 -1.98 14.80
N ILE A 482 3.34 -2.66 14.85
CA ILE A 482 2.14 -2.14 15.52
C ILE A 482 1.94 -2.72 16.92
N GLY A 483 2.80 -3.63 17.36
CA GLY A 483 2.75 -4.25 18.69
C GLY A 483 1.83 -5.49 18.78
N VAL A 484 1.35 -6.00 17.65
CA VAL A 484 0.57 -7.24 17.55
C VAL A 484 1.32 -8.23 16.66
N GLY A 485 1.88 -9.29 17.23
CA GLY A 485 2.64 -10.30 16.48
C GLY A 485 3.74 -9.71 15.58
N SER A 486 3.81 -10.18 14.33
CA SER A 486 4.71 -9.65 13.29
C SER A 486 4.06 -8.59 12.40
N HIS A 487 2.91 -8.04 12.80
CA HIS A 487 2.19 -7.08 11.99
C HIS A 487 2.91 -5.74 11.92
N VAL A 488 2.97 -5.22 10.69
CA VAL A 488 3.56 -3.93 10.37
C VAL A 488 2.59 -3.11 9.52
N LEU A 489 2.72 -1.79 9.60
CA LEU A 489 1.98 -0.81 8.81
C LEU A 489 2.92 0.34 8.40
N ARG A 490 2.45 1.22 7.51
CA ARG A 490 3.07 2.53 7.34
C ARG A 490 3.14 3.24 8.69
N CYS A 491 4.22 3.95 8.98
CA CYS A 491 4.51 4.39 10.34
C CYS A 491 3.48 5.34 10.96
N ASP A 492 2.85 6.21 10.17
CA ASP A 492 1.72 7.04 10.60
C ASP A 492 0.47 6.21 10.92
N ALA A 493 0.13 5.26 10.05
CA ALA A 493 -0.95 4.30 10.27
C ALA A 493 -0.67 3.43 11.51
N ALA A 494 0.56 2.97 11.70
CA ALA A 494 0.99 2.19 12.86
C ALA A 494 0.77 2.94 14.18
N GLN A 495 1.20 4.21 14.24
CA GLN A 495 1.02 5.05 15.43
C GLN A 495 -0.46 5.31 15.72
N SER A 496 -1.22 5.63 14.68
CA SER A 496 -2.67 5.82 14.79
C SER A 496 -3.38 4.55 15.25
N PHE A 497 -3.01 3.40 14.68
CA PHE A 497 -3.54 2.09 15.07
C PHE A 497 -3.26 1.79 16.54
N GLN A 498 -2.04 2.04 17.01
CA GLN A 498 -1.67 1.87 18.41
C GLN A 498 -2.45 2.80 19.36
N ALA A 499 -2.77 4.02 18.91
CA ALA A 499 -3.64 4.92 19.67
C ALA A 499 -5.09 4.38 19.74
N MET A 500 -5.63 3.96 18.61
CA MET A 500 -6.96 3.35 18.52
C MET A 500 -7.04 2.07 19.38
N SER A 501 -6.06 1.19 19.29
CA SER A 501 -6.00 -0.06 20.05
C SER A 501 -5.89 0.18 21.57
N ARG A 502 -5.22 1.25 22.01
CA ARG A 502 -5.18 1.64 23.43
C ARG A 502 -6.53 2.17 23.91
N ALA A 503 -7.20 2.99 23.12
CA ALA A 503 -8.54 3.49 23.44
C ALA A 503 -9.57 2.35 23.46
N TYR A 504 -9.45 1.40 22.54
CA TYR A 504 -10.25 0.19 22.52
C TYR A 504 -10.02 -0.65 23.79
N ALA A 505 -8.77 -0.87 24.18
CA ALA A 505 -8.43 -1.62 25.39
C ALA A 505 -8.94 -0.98 26.68
N ALA A 506 -9.03 0.36 26.73
CA ALA A 506 -9.65 1.05 27.85
C ALA A 506 -11.16 0.76 28.00
N THR A 507 -11.81 0.32 26.91
CA THR A 507 -13.24 -0.04 26.91
C THR A 507 -13.46 -1.54 27.15
N PHE A 508 -12.70 -2.40 26.48
CA PHE A 508 -12.94 -3.86 26.46
C PHE A 508 -11.94 -4.67 27.30
N GLY A 509 -10.89 -4.04 27.85
CA GLY A 509 -9.88 -4.72 28.66
C GLY A 509 -8.82 -5.48 27.86
N GLU A 510 -8.91 -5.49 26.52
CA GLU A 510 -7.99 -6.18 25.61
C GLU A 510 -7.64 -5.29 24.41
N THR A 511 -6.44 -5.47 23.85
CA THR A 511 -6.03 -4.76 22.62
C THR A 511 -6.74 -5.31 21.40
N LEU A 512 -6.80 -4.51 20.32
CA LEU A 512 -7.38 -4.95 19.06
C LEU A 512 -6.65 -6.18 18.53
N CYS A 513 -7.43 -7.22 18.23
CA CYS A 513 -6.96 -8.44 17.59
C CYS A 513 -6.80 -8.19 16.08
N LEU A 514 -5.72 -8.70 15.48
CA LEU A 514 -5.49 -8.65 14.04
C LEU A 514 -5.31 -10.04 13.44
N THR A 515 -5.81 -10.18 12.22
CA THR A 515 -5.53 -11.31 11.34
C THR A 515 -4.64 -10.91 10.16
N ASP A 516 -4.73 -9.68 9.66
CA ASP A 516 -3.90 -9.19 8.56
C ASP A 516 -3.55 -7.70 8.73
N SER A 517 -2.42 -7.29 8.16
CA SER A 517 -1.98 -5.89 8.11
C SER A 517 -1.31 -5.57 6.77
N TYR A 518 0.00 -5.37 6.72
CA TYR A 518 0.70 -5.22 5.45
C TYR A 518 0.75 -6.55 4.69
N ARG A 519 0.36 -6.52 3.41
CA ARG A 519 0.37 -7.69 2.52
C ARG A 519 1.33 -7.47 1.36
N THR A 520 2.37 -8.30 1.30
CA THR A 520 3.32 -8.30 0.18
C THR A 520 2.59 -8.60 -1.13
N PHE A 521 3.15 -8.17 -2.26
CA PHE A 521 2.57 -8.43 -3.57
C PHE A 521 2.41 -9.94 -3.82
N SER A 522 3.41 -10.75 -3.46
CA SER A 522 3.34 -12.21 -3.55
C SER A 522 2.16 -12.78 -2.75
N ALA A 523 1.95 -12.29 -1.53
CA ALA A 523 0.81 -12.69 -0.72
C ALA A 523 -0.53 -12.21 -1.30
N GLN A 524 -0.57 -11.05 -1.98
CA GLN A 524 -1.74 -10.61 -2.73
C GLN A 524 -2.05 -11.53 -3.92
N VAL A 525 -1.05 -11.92 -4.71
CA VAL A 525 -1.20 -12.89 -5.83
C VAL A 525 -1.74 -14.22 -5.33
N ASP A 526 -1.16 -14.75 -4.25
CA ASP A 526 -1.58 -16.00 -3.66
C ASP A 526 -3.00 -15.94 -3.09
N LEU A 527 -3.36 -14.83 -2.44
CA LEU A 527 -4.70 -14.61 -1.93
C LEU A 527 -5.72 -14.48 -3.07
N TYR A 528 -5.40 -13.72 -4.11
CA TYR A 528 -6.25 -13.54 -5.29
C TYR A 528 -6.51 -14.86 -6.02
N ARG A 529 -5.47 -15.70 -6.20
CA ARG A 529 -5.63 -17.05 -6.77
C ARG A 529 -6.57 -17.93 -5.97
N ARG A 530 -6.49 -17.88 -4.63
CA ARG A 530 -7.33 -18.73 -3.75
C ARG A 530 -8.74 -18.18 -3.57
N LYS A 531 -8.91 -16.86 -3.60
CA LYS A 531 -10.15 -16.16 -3.25
C LYS A 531 -10.39 -14.94 -4.16
N PRO A 532 -10.58 -15.12 -5.47
CA PRO A 532 -10.63 -14.01 -6.43
C PRO A 532 -11.83 -13.07 -6.22
N SER A 533 -12.90 -13.53 -5.56
CA SER A 533 -14.08 -12.72 -5.23
C SER A 533 -13.95 -11.90 -3.94
N LEU A 534 -12.95 -12.18 -3.09
CA LEU A 534 -12.74 -11.56 -1.78
C LEU A 534 -11.38 -10.86 -1.66
N ALA A 535 -10.55 -10.91 -2.70
CA ALA A 535 -9.24 -10.30 -2.72
C ALA A 535 -9.24 -9.14 -3.72
N ALA A 536 -8.59 -8.04 -3.35
CA ALA A 536 -8.22 -7.01 -4.31
C ALA A 536 -7.27 -7.59 -5.36
N VAL A 537 -7.36 -7.09 -6.60
CA VAL A 537 -6.36 -7.40 -7.63
C VAL A 537 -4.97 -7.09 -7.08
N PRO A 538 -3.98 -7.99 -7.24
CA PRO A 538 -2.64 -7.75 -6.74
C PRO A 538 -2.06 -6.42 -7.23
N GLY A 539 -1.48 -5.65 -6.33
CA GLY A 539 -0.95 -4.32 -6.62
C GLY A 539 -1.97 -3.19 -6.42
N THR A 540 -3.22 -3.49 -6.04
CA THR A 540 -4.25 -2.47 -5.75
C THR A 540 -4.78 -2.53 -4.31
N SER A 541 -4.27 -3.42 -3.47
CA SER A 541 -4.79 -3.62 -2.11
C SER A 541 -4.29 -2.54 -1.14
N ASN A 542 -5.14 -1.95 -0.30
CA ASN A 542 -4.67 -1.03 0.75
C ASN A 542 -3.77 -1.70 1.80
N HIS A 543 -3.87 -3.03 1.96
CA HIS A 543 -2.88 -3.81 2.71
C HIS A 543 -1.48 -3.70 2.10
N GLY A 544 -1.38 -3.64 0.76
CA GLY A 544 -0.11 -3.45 0.05
C GLY A 544 0.49 -2.05 0.21
N TRP A 545 -0.26 -1.09 0.75
CA TRP A 545 0.29 0.22 1.13
C TRP A 545 0.69 0.29 2.62
N GLY A 546 0.39 -0.75 3.39
CA GLY A 546 0.51 -0.74 4.84
C GLY A 546 -0.51 0.20 5.49
N LEU A 547 -1.68 0.35 4.87
CA LEU A 547 -2.75 1.27 5.29
C LEU A 547 -4.05 0.56 5.62
N ALA A 548 -4.07 -0.77 5.62
CA ALA A 548 -5.24 -1.54 6.00
C ALA A 548 -4.90 -2.56 7.06
N VAL A 549 -5.90 -2.88 7.88
CA VAL A 549 -5.88 -3.95 8.88
C VAL A 549 -7.15 -4.77 8.76
N ASP A 550 -7.01 -6.08 8.94
CA ASP A 550 -8.13 -7.00 9.12
C ASP A 550 -8.18 -7.42 10.59
N LEU A 551 -9.28 -7.09 11.26
CA LEU A 551 -9.46 -7.23 12.70
C LEU A 551 -10.18 -8.53 13.07
N CYS A 552 -9.97 -9.00 14.31
CA CYS A 552 -10.66 -10.14 14.92
C CYS A 552 -11.18 -9.80 16.32
N GLY A 553 -11.64 -10.81 17.08
CA GLY A 553 -12.04 -10.63 18.49
C GLY A 553 -13.42 -10.01 18.66
N GLY A 554 -14.32 -10.21 17.69
CA GLY A 554 -15.65 -9.63 17.62
C GLY A 554 -15.75 -8.47 16.63
N ALA A 555 -14.64 -7.80 16.28
CA ALA A 555 -14.65 -6.71 15.29
C ALA A 555 -14.98 -7.20 13.86
N GLU A 556 -14.77 -8.50 13.58
CA GLU A 556 -15.02 -9.17 12.31
C GLU A 556 -16.49 -9.48 12.03
N SER A 557 -17.43 -9.01 12.86
CA SER A 557 -18.85 -9.30 12.72
C SER A 557 -19.70 -8.07 13.01
N PHE A 558 -20.65 -7.77 12.13
CA PHE A 558 -21.62 -6.70 12.39
C PHE A 558 -22.47 -7.02 13.62
N GLY A 559 -22.93 -5.97 14.30
CA GLY A 559 -23.82 -6.09 15.46
C GLY A 559 -23.12 -6.46 16.77
N THR A 560 -21.81 -6.72 16.75
CA THR A 560 -21.05 -6.90 17.99
C THR A 560 -20.76 -5.55 18.67
N PRO A 561 -20.60 -5.53 20.01
CA PRO A 561 -20.14 -4.34 20.73
C PRO A 561 -18.81 -3.79 20.21
N GLN A 562 -17.89 -4.69 19.82
CA GLN A 562 -16.55 -4.38 19.32
C GLN A 562 -16.61 -3.63 17.98
N TYR A 563 -17.37 -4.15 17.01
CA TYR A 563 -17.58 -3.47 15.73
C TYR A 563 -18.30 -2.14 15.94
N GLY A 564 -19.34 -2.11 16.78
CA GLY A 564 -20.10 -0.90 17.09
C GLY A 564 -19.22 0.21 17.67
N TRP A 565 -18.29 -0.13 18.56
CA TRP A 565 -17.32 0.83 19.09
C TRP A 565 -16.40 1.39 17.99
N LEU A 566 -15.86 0.54 17.12
CA LEU A 566 -15.01 0.96 16.01
C LEU A 566 -15.76 1.86 15.03
N ALA A 567 -17.00 1.51 14.67
CA ALA A 567 -17.83 2.30 13.76
C ALA A 567 -18.06 3.74 14.23
N VAL A 568 -18.08 3.96 15.55
CA VAL A 568 -18.23 5.29 16.15
C VAL A 568 -16.88 5.99 16.34
N ASN A 569 -15.84 5.28 16.77
CA ASN A 569 -14.62 5.89 17.30
C ASN A 569 -13.42 5.87 16.35
N ALA A 570 -13.32 4.88 15.45
CA ALA A 570 -12.13 4.66 14.63
C ALA A 570 -11.75 5.89 13.78
N ARG A 571 -12.76 6.64 13.31
CA ARG A 571 -12.55 7.84 12.49
C ARG A 571 -11.81 8.94 13.23
N ALA A 572 -11.97 9.06 14.55
CA ALA A 572 -11.22 10.03 15.36
C ALA A 572 -9.72 9.73 15.37
N PHE A 573 -9.34 8.48 15.12
CA PHE A 573 -7.95 8.06 14.96
C PHE A 573 -7.49 8.07 13.50
N GLY A 574 -8.38 8.37 12.54
CA GLY A 574 -8.07 8.33 11.12
C GLY A 574 -8.26 6.98 10.45
N TRP A 575 -9.02 6.08 11.08
CA TRP A 575 -9.39 4.77 10.53
C TRP A 575 -10.86 4.75 10.13
N VAL A 576 -11.17 4.12 9.00
CA VAL A 576 -12.54 3.97 8.51
C VAL A 576 -12.79 2.54 8.05
N ASN A 577 -13.98 2.02 8.30
CA ASN A 577 -14.50 0.90 7.52
C ASN A 577 -15.04 1.49 6.21
N PRO A 578 -14.42 1.21 5.05
CA PRO A 578 -14.74 1.91 3.81
C PRO A 578 -16.17 1.60 3.35
N GLY A 579 -16.77 2.50 2.56
CA GLY A 579 -18.19 2.42 2.22
C GLY A 579 -18.61 1.11 1.54
N TRP A 580 -17.74 0.51 0.75
CA TRP A 580 -17.97 -0.78 0.09
C TRP A 580 -17.96 -1.98 1.05
N ALA A 581 -17.23 -1.88 2.17
CA ALA A 581 -17.07 -2.93 3.18
C ALA A 581 -18.20 -2.94 4.22
N ARG A 582 -19.01 -1.89 4.28
CA ARG A 582 -20.13 -1.76 5.22
C ARG A 582 -21.32 -2.64 4.81
N GLN A 583 -22.18 -2.91 5.79
CA GLN A 583 -23.43 -3.64 5.58
C GLN A 583 -24.28 -2.98 4.47
N GLY A 584 -24.68 -3.77 3.47
CA GLY A 584 -25.46 -3.31 2.33
C GLY A 584 -24.62 -2.78 1.16
N GLY A 585 -23.29 -2.90 1.24
CA GLY A 585 -22.35 -2.52 0.18
C GLY A 585 -22.10 -3.60 -0.87
N GLY A 586 -22.58 -4.82 -0.67
CA GLY A 586 -22.46 -5.94 -1.62
C GLY A 586 -21.14 -6.70 -1.60
N ARG A 587 -20.15 -6.22 -0.83
CA ARG A 587 -18.91 -6.91 -0.43
C ARG A 587 -18.60 -6.59 1.03
N GLU A 588 -19.44 -7.09 1.91
CA GLU A 588 -19.36 -6.84 3.33
C GLU A 588 -18.08 -7.41 3.96
N GLU A 589 -17.26 -6.53 4.53
CA GLU A 589 -16.02 -6.87 5.23
C GLU A 589 -15.95 -6.09 6.56
N PRO A 590 -16.74 -6.48 7.59
CA PRO A 590 -16.72 -5.81 8.90
C PRO A 590 -15.34 -5.82 9.57
N TRP A 591 -14.49 -6.79 9.24
CA TRP A 591 -13.12 -6.90 9.72
C TRP A 591 -12.17 -5.88 9.07
N HIS A 592 -12.50 -5.31 7.91
CA HIS A 592 -11.56 -4.54 7.10
C HIS A 592 -11.60 -3.05 7.43
N TRP A 593 -10.47 -2.48 7.83
CA TRP A 593 -10.36 -1.07 8.20
C TRP A 593 -9.18 -0.42 7.49
N GLU A 594 -9.39 0.80 6.97
CA GLU A 594 -8.42 1.56 6.20
C GLU A 594 -8.02 2.85 6.91
N PHE A 595 -6.74 3.16 6.88
CA PHE A 595 -6.19 4.41 7.38
C PHE A 595 -6.30 5.50 6.31
N VAL A 596 -7.04 6.55 6.63
CA VAL A 596 -7.28 7.71 5.76
C VAL A 596 -6.59 8.99 6.26
N GLY A 597 -5.85 8.90 7.37
CA GLY A 597 -5.19 10.04 8.01
C GLY A 597 -6.01 10.62 9.17
N THR A 598 -5.32 11.26 10.12
CA THR A 598 -5.97 11.98 11.23
C THR A 598 -6.75 13.19 10.72
N PRO A 599 -8.00 13.41 11.18
CA PRO A 599 -8.80 14.60 10.85
C PRO A 599 -8.11 15.93 11.16
#